data_AF-A0A922XFL9-F1
#
_entry.id   AF-A0A922XFL9-F1
#
_cell.length_a   1.000
_cell.length_b   1.000
_cell.length_c   1.000
_cell.angle_alpha   90.00
_cell.angle_beta   90.00
_cell.angle_gamma   90.00
#
_symmetry.space_group_name_H-M   'P 1'
#
loop_
_entity.id
_entity.type
_entity.pdbx_description
1 polymer ?
#
loop_
_entity_poly.entity_id
_entity_poly.type
_entity_poly.pdbx_seq_one_letter_code
_entity_poly.pdbx_strand_id
1 'polypeptide(L)'
;MPRPRFTLRVILAVTAIVAYLAWQVSIVQQRKAAMTGTHEFVVNMSPRAGVDPIRAILGDQPVRYVYILPIDDYTSDTDRLAHLFPEAEVKPIEDRRAFD
;
A
#
# COMPACT_ATOMS: atom_id res chain seq x y z
N MET A 1 -45.76 12.03 -8.37
CA MET A 1 -44.50 11.74 -9.08
C MET A 1 -43.34 12.03 -8.13
N PRO A 2 -42.57 11.03 -7.68
CA PRO A 2 -41.39 11.28 -6.84
C PRO A 2 -40.36 12.07 -7.65
N ARG A 3 -39.83 13.14 -7.07
CA ARG A 3 -38.92 14.06 -7.79
C ARG A 3 -37.54 13.39 -7.95
N PRO A 4 -37.02 13.21 -9.19
CA PRO A 4 -35.84 12.38 -9.52
C PRO A 4 -34.49 12.88 -8.97
N ARG A 5 -34.48 14.04 -8.32
CA ARG A 5 -33.29 14.68 -7.73
C ARG A 5 -32.68 13.90 -6.58
N PHE A 6 -33.47 13.11 -5.85
CA PHE A 6 -32.96 12.28 -4.75
C PHE A 6 -32.20 11.07 -5.29
N THR A 7 -32.73 10.42 -6.33
CA THR A 7 -32.13 9.24 -6.96
C THR A 7 -30.76 9.54 -7.55
N LEU A 8 -30.58 10.69 -8.20
CA LEU A 8 -29.29 11.07 -8.80
C LEU A 8 -28.18 11.25 -7.74
N ARG A 9 -28.49 11.92 -6.62
CA ARG A 9 -27.52 12.15 -5.53
C ARG A 9 -27.10 10.84 -4.87
N VAL A 10 -28.05 9.94 -4.67
CA VAL A 10 -27.79 8.60 -4.11
C VAL A 10 -26.90 7.79 -5.06
N ILE A 11 -27.20 7.78 -6.36
CA ILE A 11 -26.36 7.07 -7.34
C ILE A 11 -24.93 7.62 -7.33
N LEU A 12 -24.76 8.94 -7.37
CA LEU A 12 -23.43 9.56 -7.31
C LEU A 12 -22.67 9.18 -6.03
N ALA A 13 -23.33 9.22 -4.88
CA ALA A 13 -22.72 8.83 -3.61
C ALA A 13 -22.30 7.35 -3.62
N VAL A 14 -23.15 6.45 -4.12
CA VAL A 14 -22.84 5.03 -4.23
C VAL A 14 -21.66 4.81 -5.18
N THR A 15 -21.66 5.44 -6.35
CA THR A 15 -20.55 5.33 -7.31
C THR A 15 -19.24 5.84 -6.71
N ALA A 16 -19.26 6.95 -5.96
CA ALA A 16 -18.06 7.47 -5.30
C ALA A 16 -17.53 6.50 -4.24
N ILE A 17 -18.40 5.88 -3.44
CA ILE A 17 -18.01 4.86 -2.45
C ILE A 17 -17.39 3.64 -3.14
N VAL A 18 -18.02 3.13 -4.21
CA VAL A 18 -17.50 1.99 -4.97
C VAL A 18 -16.14 2.30 -5.59
N ALA A 19 -15.98 3.50 -6.18
CA ALA A 19 -14.71 3.93 -6.75
C ALA A 19 -13.61 4.03 -5.69
N TYR A 20 -13.94 4.55 -4.50
CA TYR A 20 -13.00 4.61 -3.38
C TYR A 20 -12.57 3.21 -2.92
N LEU A 21 -13.51 2.27 -2.77
CA LEU A 21 -13.19 0.90 -2.39
C LEU A 21 -12.34 0.19 -3.46
N ALA A 22 -12.66 0.37 -4.73
CA ALA A 22 -11.87 -0.17 -5.83
C ALA A 22 -10.43 0.38 -5.82
N TRP A 23 -10.26 1.67 -5.51
CA TRP A 23 -8.95 2.28 -5.35
C TRP A 23 -8.17 1.67 -4.17
N GLN A 24 -8.81 1.48 -3.00
CA GLN A 24 -8.17 0.80 -1.86
C GLN A 24 -7.74 -0.64 -2.23
N VAL A 25 -8.58 -1.39 -2.93
CA VAL A 25 -8.23 -2.74 -3.40
C VAL A 25 -7.01 -2.72 -4.31
N SER A 26 -6.94 -1.75 -5.23
CA SER A 26 -5.79 -1.60 -6.12
C SER A 26 -4.49 -1.35 -5.35
N ILE A 27 -4.50 -0.49 -4.33
CA ILE A 27 -3.33 -0.24 -3.47
C ILE A 27 -2.89 -1.52 -2.76
N VAL A 28 -3.83 -2.27 -2.18
CA VAL A 28 -3.53 -3.52 -1.47
C VAL A 28 -2.93 -4.56 -2.40
N GLN A 29 -3.42 -4.67 -3.64
CA GLN A 29 -2.84 -5.55 -4.64
C GLN A 29 -1.42 -5.15 -5.02
N GLN A 30 -1.15 -3.84 -5.22
CA GLN A 30 0.20 -3.34 -5.52
C GLN A 30 1.17 -3.63 -4.37
N ARG A 31 0.75 -3.44 -3.12
CA ARG A 31 1.55 -3.74 -1.93
C ARG A 31 1.86 -5.24 -1.81
N LYS A 32 0.86 -6.10 -2.04
CA LYS A 32 1.06 -7.56 -2.07
C LYS A 32 2.03 -7.97 -3.17
N ALA A 33 1.87 -7.41 -4.37
CA ALA A 33 2.76 -7.68 -5.49
C ALA A 33 4.20 -7.25 -5.17
N ALA A 34 4.38 -6.08 -4.53
CA ALA A 34 5.69 -5.63 -4.06
C ALA A 34 6.27 -6.63 -3.05
N MET A 35 5.53 -7.03 -2.01
CA MET A 35 6.02 -8.00 -1.02
C MET A 35 6.42 -9.36 -1.61
N THR A 36 5.76 -9.81 -2.68
CA THR A 36 6.10 -11.06 -3.38
C THR A 36 7.16 -10.91 -4.47
N GLY A 37 7.51 -9.68 -4.84
CA GLY A 37 8.52 -9.37 -5.84
C GLY A 37 9.88 -9.84 -5.34
N THR A 38 10.46 -10.85 -6.01
CA THR A 38 11.74 -11.47 -5.64
C THR A 38 12.97 -10.60 -5.84
N HIS A 39 12.79 -9.34 -6.25
CA HIS A 39 13.86 -8.50 -6.72
C HIS A 39 13.84 -7.20 -5.94
N GLU A 40 14.97 -6.93 -5.29
CA GLU A 40 15.39 -5.62 -4.80
C GLU A 40 14.95 -5.15 -3.41
N PHE A 41 14.05 -5.82 -2.67
CA PHE A 41 13.78 -5.39 -1.29
C PHE A 41 13.33 -6.46 -0.26
N VAL A 42 13.68 -6.23 1.01
CA VAL A 42 13.27 -7.04 2.17
C VAL A 42 12.24 -6.28 2.99
N VAL A 43 11.12 -6.92 3.32
CA VAL A 43 10.01 -6.31 4.07
C VAL A 43 9.93 -6.89 5.48
N ASN A 44 10.03 -6.04 6.50
CA ASN A 44 9.82 -6.46 7.90
C ASN A 44 8.42 -6.07 8.36
N MET A 45 7.62 -7.08 8.69
CA MET A 45 6.24 -6.91 9.15
C MET A 45 6.21 -6.65 10.65
N SER A 46 5.41 -5.68 11.09
CA SER A 46 5.23 -5.42 12.52
C SER A 46 3.76 -5.21 12.85
N PRO A 47 3.16 -5.96 13.80
CA PRO A 47 1.77 -5.76 14.22
C PRO A 47 1.51 -4.41 14.89
N ARG A 48 2.57 -3.62 15.16
CA ARG A 48 2.49 -2.26 15.71
C ARG A 48 2.56 -1.17 14.65
N ALA A 49 2.90 -1.48 13.40
CA ALA A 49 2.88 -0.47 12.33
C ALA A 49 1.41 -0.15 12.01
N GLY A 50 1.08 1.15 12.00
CA GLY A 50 -0.29 1.60 11.77
C GLY A 50 -0.71 1.35 10.33
N VAL A 51 -1.75 0.53 10.14
CA VAL A 51 -2.36 0.29 8.82
C VAL A 51 -3.74 0.93 8.82
N ASP A 52 -4.11 1.50 7.67
CA ASP A 52 -5.47 1.98 7.44
C ASP A 52 -6.48 0.82 7.71
N PRO A 53 -7.48 1.02 8.57
CA PRO A 53 -8.42 -0.05 8.93
C PRO A 53 -9.17 -0.64 7.73
N ILE A 54 -9.42 0.15 6.69
CA ILE A 54 -10.08 -0.34 5.47
C ILE A 54 -9.14 -1.27 4.70
N ARG A 55 -7.86 -0.93 4.62
CA ARG A 55 -6.84 -1.79 3.98
C ARG A 55 -6.60 -3.07 4.77
N ALA A 56 -6.62 -2.99 6.09
CA ALA A 56 -6.52 -4.17 6.96
C ALA A 56 -7.66 -5.17 6.70
N ILE A 57 -8.90 -4.69 6.51
CA ILE A 57 -10.06 -5.54 6.14
C ILE A 57 -9.86 -6.20 4.77
N LEU A 58 -9.23 -5.50 3.82
CA LEU A 58 -8.87 -6.03 2.49
C LEU A 58 -7.65 -6.98 2.53
N GLY A 59 -7.12 -7.26 3.72
CA GLY A 59 -6.02 -8.19 3.94
C GLY A 59 -4.65 -7.60 3.62
N ASP A 60 -4.47 -6.29 3.76
CA ASP A 60 -3.16 -5.64 3.79
C ASP A 60 -2.41 -5.97 5.08
N GLN A 61 -1.08 -5.93 5.03
CA GLN A 61 -0.22 -6.29 6.16
C GLN A 61 0.57 -5.08 6.65
N PRO A 62 0.78 -4.96 7.98
CA PRO A 62 1.51 -3.84 8.56
C PRO A 62 3.01 -4.00 8.34
N VAL A 63 3.60 -3.01 7.65
CA VAL A 63 5.02 -2.98 7.32
C VAL A 63 5.72 -1.92 8.14
N ARG A 64 6.85 -2.27 8.74
CA ARG A 64 7.68 -1.32 9.51
C ARG A 64 8.90 -0.86 8.74
N TYR A 65 9.53 -1.78 8.01
CA TYR A 65 10.73 -1.49 7.26
C TYR A 65 10.65 -2.06 5.86
N VAL A 66 11.03 -1.25 4.88
CA VAL A 66 11.25 -1.68 3.50
C VAL A 66 12.73 -1.43 3.20
N TYR A 67 13.45 -2.51 2.96
CA TYR A 67 14.88 -2.47 2.81
C TYR A 67 15.24 -2.62 1.35
N ILE A 68 15.90 -1.63 0.74
CA ILE A 68 16.23 -1.65 -0.69
C ILE A 68 17.67 -2.14 -0.87
N LEU A 69 17.86 -3.13 -1.74
CA LEU A 69 19.17 -3.54 -2.21
C LEU A 69 19.72 -2.43 -3.12
N PRO A 70 20.90 -1.86 -2.83
CA PRO A 70 21.51 -0.84 -3.68
C PRO A 70 22.04 -1.48 -4.97
N ILE A 71 21.13 -1.77 -5.90
CA ILE A 71 21.40 -2.13 -7.28
C ILE A 71 21.17 -0.85 -8.12
N ASP A 72 21.75 -0.76 -9.31
CA ASP A 72 21.75 0.46 -10.14
C ASP A 72 20.34 1.11 -10.24
N ASP A 73 20.26 2.41 -9.93
CA ASP A 73 19.07 3.28 -9.89
C ASP A 73 17.97 2.97 -8.82
N TYR A 74 18.40 2.66 -7.59
CA TYR A 74 17.51 2.50 -6.43
C TYR A 74 16.68 3.75 -6.02
N THR A 75 16.96 4.92 -6.59
CA THR A 75 16.29 6.18 -6.20
C THR A 75 14.82 6.19 -6.61
N SER A 76 14.53 5.69 -7.83
CA SER A 76 13.17 5.60 -8.36
C SER A 76 12.28 4.61 -7.56
N ASP A 77 12.85 3.48 -7.13
CA ASP A 77 12.14 2.51 -6.31
C ASP A 77 11.96 2.98 -4.87
N THR A 78 12.88 3.80 -4.35
CA THR A 78 12.73 4.41 -3.01
C THR A 78 11.49 5.28 -2.94
N ASP A 79 11.30 6.18 -3.92
CA ASP A 79 10.14 7.06 -3.98
C ASP A 79 8.83 6.27 -4.17
N ARG A 80 8.87 5.25 -5.05
CA ARG A 80 7.71 4.37 -5.29
C ARG A 80 7.31 3.60 -4.03
N LEU A 81 8.28 3.04 -3.31
CA LEU A 81 8.03 2.27 -2.09
C LEU A 81 7.61 3.16 -0.92
N ALA A 82 8.19 4.36 -0.80
CA ALA A 82 7.74 5.35 0.18
C ALA A 82 6.28 5.77 -0.04
N HIS A 83 5.84 5.85 -1.31
CA HIS A 83 4.44 6.14 -1.62
C HIS A 83 3.50 4.97 -1.32
N LEU A 84 3.94 3.73 -1.57
CA LEU A 84 3.15 2.51 -1.33
C LEU A 84 3.06 2.14 0.16
N PHE A 85 4.11 2.45 0.93
CA PHE A 85 4.24 2.15 2.35
C PHE A 85 4.57 3.42 3.15
N PRO A 86 3.65 4.40 3.21
CA PRO A 86 3.90 5.66 3.94
C PRO A 86 4.13 5.46 5.44
N GLU A 87 3.67 4.35 6.01
CA GLU A 87 3.90 3.98 7.41
C GLU A 87 5.24 3.28 7.66
N ALA A 88 5.95 2.86 6.60
CA ALA A 88 7.19 2.12 6.70
C ALA A 88 8.40 3.04 6.51
N GLU A 89 9.48 2.74 7.24
CA GLU A 89 10.76 3.41 7.04
C GLU A 89 11.52 2.70 5.91
N VAL A 90 11.75 3.40 4.80
CA VAL A 90 12.52 2.88 3.66
C VAL A 90 14.01 3.09 3.93
N LYS A 91 14.79 2.00 3.97
CA LYS A 91 16.23 2.05 4.26
C LYS A 91 17.04 1.32 3.20
N PRO A 92 18.18 1.86 2.74
CA PRO A 92 19.13 1.07 1.98
C PRO A 92 19.71 -0.04 2.87
N ILE A 93 19.90 -1.24 2.33
CA ILE A 93 20.64 -2.30 3.01
C ILE A 93 22.12 -1.95 2.96
N GLU A 94 22.66 -1.40 4.04
CA GLU A 94 24.09 -1.21 4.22
C GLU A 94 24.79 -2.50 4.70
N ASP A 95 24.08 -3.41 5.36
CA ASP A 95 24.65 -4.68 5.82
C ASP A 95 23.63 -5.83 5.73
N ARG A 96 23.95 -6.82 4.88
CA ARG A 96 23.11 -7.99 4.58
C ARG A 96 22.96 -8.93 5.79
N ARG A 97 23.77 -8.75 6.84
CA ARG A 97 23.82 -9.60 8.04
C ARG A 97 22.76 -9.31 9.10
N ALA A 98 21.96 -8.26 8.95
CA ALA A 98 20.94 -7.88 9.94
C ALA A 98 19.64 -8.73 9.88
N PHE A 99 19.60 -9.76 9.03
CA PHE A 99 18.39 -10.54 8.72
C PHE A 99 18.54 -12.07 8.86
N ASP A 100 19.71 -12.56 9.29
CA ASP A 100 19.91 -13.94 9.76
C ASP A 100 19.63 -14.03 11.27
#